data_AF-A0A9D4JAS1-F1
#
_entry.id   AF-A0A9D4JAS1-F1
#
_cell.length_a   1.000
_cell.length_b   1.000
_cell.length_c   1.000
_cell.angle_alpha   90.00
_cell.angle_beta   90.00
_cell.angle_gamma   90.00
#
_symmetry.space_group_name_H-M   'P 1'
#
loop_
_entity.id
_entity.type
_entity.pdbx_description
1 polymer ?
#
loop_
_entity_poly.entity_id
_entity_poly.type
_entity_poly.pdbx_seq_one_letter_code
_entity_poly.pdbx_strand_id
1 'polypeptide(L)'
;MRTRKKTLEKRFSLIEAKGRFKTACNQIFHLLQRLREIKKRYKMTQRSGNRVFRYNLRLKMSVIEGVCYMYYTYAYHKADRIAELRRDLFNDSTTKPTV
;
A
#
# COMPACT_ATOMS: atom_id res chain seq x y z
N MET A 1 -8.12 25.82 24.48
CA MET A 1 -7.69 24.39 24.60
C MET A 1 -8.17 23.48 23.47
N ARG A 2 -9.41 23.62 22.95
CA ARG A 2 -10.01 22.70 21.96
C ARG A 2 -9.25 22.56 20.62
N THR A 3 -8.68 23.65 20.08
CA THR A 3 -7.96 23.67 18.80
C THR A 3 -6.65 22.88 18.87
N ARG A 4 -5.90 23.00 19.97
CA ARG A 4 -4.62 22.30 20.19
C ARG A 4 -4.80 20.78 20.26
N LYS A 5 -5.92 20.32 20.84
CA LYS A 5 -6.29 18.88 20.89
C LYS A 5 -6.59 18.34 19.48
N LYS A 6 -7.36 19.06 18.68
CA LYS A 6 -7.67 18.69 17.28
C LYS A 6 -6.41 18.61 16.40
N THR A 7 -5.49 19.57 16.53
CA THR A 7 -4.21 19.54 15.78
C THR A 7 -3.36 18.33 16.16
N LEU A 8 -3.32 17.96 17.45
CA LEU A 8 -2.57 16.80 17.91
C LEU A 8 -3.18 15.49 17.37
N GLU A 9 -4.50 15.36 17.39
CA GLU A 9 -5.22 14.22 16.79
C GLU A 9 -4.89 14.07 15.30
N LYS A 10 -4.94 15.18 14.53
CA LYS A 10 -4.54 15.19 13.10
C LYS A 10 -3.10 14.73 12.89
N ARG A 11 -2.16 15.12 13.77
CA ARG A 11 -0.75 14.68 13.69
C ARG A 11 -0.62 13.17 13.95
N PHE A 12 -1.34 12.63 14.93
CA PHE A 12 -1.35 11.20 15.18
C PHE A 12 -1.91 10.42 13.98
N SER A 13 -3.04 10.86 13.43
CA SER A 13 -3.61 10.27 12.21
C SER A 13 -2.65 10.33 11.02
N LEU A 14 -1.85 11.41 10.89
CA LEU A 14 -0.85 11.53 9.83
C LEU A 14 0.28 10.52 9.99
N ILE A 15 0.78 10.33 11.21
CA ILE A 15 1.83 9.33 11.51
C ILE A 15 1.30 7.93 11.20
N GLU A 16 0.09 7.63 11.64
CA GLU A 16 -0.54 6.34 11.40
C GLU A 16 -0.75 6.06 9.90
N ALA A 17 -1.28 7.04 9.16
CA ALA A 17 -1.50 6.91 7.71
C ALA A 17 -0.18 6.67 6.96
N LYS A 18 0.90 7.37 7.33
CA LYS A 18 2.25 7.13 6.79
C LYS A 18 2.77 5.74 7.11
N GLY A 19 2.58 5.27 8.35
CA GLY A 19 2.95 3.91 8.74
C GLY A 19 2.23 2.86 7.89
N ARG A 20 0.91 2.99 7.76
CA ARG A 20 0.07 2.10 6.95
C ARG A 20 0.46 2.13 5.46
N PHE A 21 0.75 3.31 4.91
CA PHE A 21 1.24 3.47 3.55
C PHE A 21 2.57 2.73 3.32
N LYS A 22 3.55 2.95 4.20
CA LYS A 22 4.85 2.26 4.13
C LYS A 22 4.69 0.74 4.18
N THR A 23 3.86 0.24 5.10
CA THR A 23 3.56 -1.19 5.19
C THR A 23 2.94 -1.72 3.90
N ALA A 24 1.99 -1.00 3.30
CA ALA A 24 1.38 -1.40 2.03
C ALA A 24 2.43 -1.49 0.89
N CYS A 25 3.32 -0.50 0.78
CA CYS A 25 4.42 -0.55 -0.19
C CYS A 25 5.35 -1.75 0.03
N ASN A 26 5.65 -2.10 1.29
CA ASN A 26 6.45 -3.28 1.60
C ASN A 26 5.73 -4.57 1.18
N GLN A 27 4.42 -4.68 1.44
CA GLN A 27 3.62 -5.83 1.02
C GLN A 27 3.62 -5.99 -0.50
N ILE A 28 3.43 -4.89 -1.24
CA ILE A 28 3.52 -4.89 -2.72
C ILE A 28 4.89 -5.41 -3.16
N PHE A 29 5.98 -4.91 -2.56
CA PHE A 29 7.33 -5.35 -2.90
C PHE A 29 7.51 -6.87 -2.70
N HIS A 30 7.10 -7.40 -1.56
CA HIS A 30 7.20 -8.83 -1.26
C HIS A 30 6.35 -9.69 -2.21
N LEU A 31 5.12 -9.26 -2.51
CA LEU A 31 4.24 -9.94 -3.44
C LEU A 31 4.82 -9.96 -4.86
N LEU A 32 5.42 -8.86 -5.32
CA LEU A 32 6.10 -8.79 -6.63
C LEU A 32 7.34 -9.70 -6.68
N GLN A 33 8.13 -9.79 -5.60
CA GLN A 33 9.20 -10.78 -5.50
C GLN A 33 8.65 -12.20 -5.66
N ARG A 34 7.61 -12.54 -4.91
CA ARG A 34 6.98 -13.86 -4.99
C ARG A 34 6.41 -14.16 -6.37
N LEU A 35 5.81 -13.16 -7.03
CA LEU A 35 5.28 -13.29 -8.38
C LEU A 35 6.38 -13.62 -9.39
N ARG A 36 7.55 -12.97 -9.30
CA ARG A 36 8.72 -13.27 -10.13
C ARG A 36 9.19 -14.72 -9.97
N GLU A 37 9.27 -15.21 -8.74
CA GLU A 37 9.65 -16.61 -8.46
C GLU A 37 8.67 -17.61 -9.07
N ILE A 38 7.36 -17.34 -8.96
CA ILE A 38 6.34 -18.22 -9.52
C ILE A 38 6.35 -18.16 -11.04
N LYS A 39 6.51 -16.98 -11.64
CA LYS A 39 6.68 -16.82 -13.10
C LYS A 39 7.89 -17.58 -13.62
N LYS A 40 9.03 -17.53 -12.91
CA LYS A 40 10.23 -18.33 -13.24
C LYS A 40 9.94 -19.82 -13.22
N ARG A 41 9.31 -20.33 -12.15
CA ARG A 41 8.92 -21.75 -12.05
C ARG A 41 7.94 -22.16 -13.14
N TYR A 42 6.94 -21.33 -13.42
CA TYR A 42 5.97 -21.58 -14.48
C TYR A 42 6.67 -21.74 -15.84
N LYS A 43 7.61 -20.86 -16.18
CA LYS A 43 8.41 -20.98 -17.41
C LYS A 43 9.22 -22.28 -17.48
N MET A 44 9.77 -22.76 -16.37
CA MET A 44 10.48 -24.03 -16.32
C MET A 44 9.54 -25.23 -16.58
N THR A 45 8.30 -25.18 -16.10
CA THR A 45 7.31 -26.26 -16.25
C THR A 45 6.69 -26.37 -17.63
N GLN A 46 6.85 -25.33 -18.46
CA GLN A 46 6.52 -25.43 -19.89
C GLN A 46 7.41 -26.47 -20.58
N ARG A 47 8.66 -26.63 -20.12
CA ARG A 47 9.61 -27.60 -20.68
C ARG A 47 9.37 -29.03 -20.21
N SER A 48 8.78 -29.24 -19.03
CA SER A 48 8.60 -30.57 -18.42
C SER A 48 7.23 -31.21 -18.64
N GLY A 49 6.30 -30.56 -19.35
CA GLY A 49 5.02 -31.16 -19.72
C GLY A 49 3.97 -31.31 -18.59
N ASN A 50 4.30 -31.03 -17.33
CA ASN A 50 3.40 -31.27 -16.19
C ASN A 50 2.22 -30.27 -16.12
N ARG A 51 1.06 -30.68 -16.64
CA ARG A 51 -0.16 -29.84 -16.77
C ARG A 51 -0.77 -29.42 -15.44
N VAL A 52 -0.87 -30.34 -14.46
CA VAL A 52 -1.48 -30.06 -13.15
C VAL A 52 -0.66 -29.01 -12.40
N PHE A 53 0.67 -29.17 -12.41
CA PHE A 53 1.56 -28.23 -11.76
C PHE A 53 1.54 -26.84 -12.42
N ARG A 54 1.41 -26.78 -13.75
CA ARG A 54 1.19 -25.50 -14.47
C ARG A 54 -0.07 -24.79 -14.04
N TYR A 55 -1.18 -25.52 -13.93
CA TYR A 55 -2.46 -24.94 -13.52
C TYR A 55 -2.38 -24.38 -12.10
N ASN A 56 -1.77 -25.13 -11.16
CA ASN A 56 -1.56 -24.67 -9.79
C ASN A 56 -0.73 -23.38 -9.73
N LEU A 57 0.35 -23.29 -10.52
CA LEU A 57 1.16 -22.07 -10.61
C LEU A 57 0.38 -20.90 -11.21
N ARG A 58 -0.47 -21.14 -12.22
CA ARG A 58 -1.34 -20.12 -12.81
C ARG A 58 -2.31 -19.56 -11.77
N LEU A 59 -2.99 -20.41 -11.01
CA LEU A 59 -3.87 -19.97 -9.93
C LEU A 59 -3.14 -19.11 -8.90
N LYS A 60 -1.95 -19.55 -8.47
CA LYS A 60 -1.11 -18.78 -7.53
C LYS A 60 -0.71 -17.41 -8.09
N MET A 61 -0.37 -17.32 -9.39
CA MET A 61 -0.07 -16.03 -10.03
C MET A 61 -1.29 -15.10 -9.99
N SER A 62 -2.46 -15.58 -10.38
CA SER A 62 -3.69 -14.78 -10.39
C SER A 62 -4.07 -14.27 -8.99
N VAL A 63 -3.94 -15.11 -7.96
CA VAL A 63 -4.18 -14.68 -6.57
C VAL A 63 -3.21 -13.59 -6.14
N ILE A 64 -1.90 -13.75 -6.41
CA ILE A 64 -0.91 -12.73 -6.04
C ILE A 64 -1.13 -11.42 -6.79
N GLU A 65 -1.47 -11.47 -8.08
CA GLU A 65 -1.77 -10.27 -8.87
C GLU A 65 -3.00 -9.52 -8.32
N GLY A 66 -4.05 -10.24 -7.94
CA GLY A 66 -5.22 -9.66 -7.28
C GLY A 66 -4.90 -9.00 -5.94
N VAL A 67 -4.14 -9.68 -5.07
CA VAL A 67 -3.74 -9.12 -3.77
C VAL A 67 -2.78 -7.92 -3.94
N CYS A 68 -1.88 -7.97 -4.91
CA CYS A 68 -1.03 -6.81 -5.28
C CYS A 68 -1.89 -5.60 -5.62
N TYR A 69 -2.88 -5.78 -6.49
CA TYR A 69 -3.79 -4.71 -6.88
C TYR A 69 -4.53 -4.12 -5.68
N MET A 70 -5.04 -4.96 -4.77
CA MET A 70 -5.68 -4.48 -3.53
C MET A 70 -4.73 -3.61 -2.69
N TYR A 71 -3.47 -4.01 -2.53
CA TYR A 71 -2.50 -3.19 -1.81
C TYR A 71 -2.14 -1.89 -2.55
N TYR A 72 -2.10 -1.90 -3.88
CA TYR A 72 -1.93 -0.67 -4.67
C TYR A 72 -3.07 0.32 -4.41
N THR A 73 -4.33 -0.14 -4.51
CA THR A 73 -5.51 0.68 -4.21
C THR A 73 -5.47 1.20 -2.77
N TYR A 74 -5.13 0.35 -1.82
CA TYR A 74 -5.00 0.75 -0.42
C TYR A 74 -3.89 1.79 -0.21
N ALA A 75 -2.72 1.59 -0.81
CA ALA A 75 -1.60 2.53 -0.73
C ALA A 75 -1.97 3.88 -1.35
N TYR A 76 -2.68 3.88 -2.48
CA TYR A 76 -3.21 5.08 -3.12
C TYR A 76 -4.12 5.87 -2.17
N HIS A 77 -5.12 5.21 -1.57
CA HIS A 77 -6.00 5.87 -0.59
C HIS A 77 -5.27 6.39 0.65
N LYS A 78 -4.22 5.70 1.11
CA LYS A 78 -3.39 6.21 2.22
C LYS A 78 -2.53 7.39 1.81
N ALA A 79 -2.02 7.43 0.58
CA ALA A 79 -1.29 8.59 0.06
C ALA A 79 -2.20 9.83 -0.03
N ASP A 80 -3.43 9.67 -0.54
CA ASP A 80 -4.43 10.74 -0.58
C ASP A 80 -4.74 11.25 0.83
N ARG A 81 -4.97 10.34 1.78
CA ARG A 81 -5.23 10.71 3.18
C ARG A 81 -4.06 11.46 3.82
N ILE A 82 -2.83 11.08 3.50
CA ILE A 82 -1.62 11.80 3.95
C ILE A 82 -1.59 13.21 3.36
N ALA A 83 -1.93 13.37 2.08
CA ALA A 83 -1.98 14.68 1.42
C ALA A 83 -3.05 15.59 2.02
N GLU A 84 -4.25 15.07 2.28
CA GLU A 84 -5.32 15.78 3.01
C GLU A 84 -4.85 16.25 4.39
N LEU A 85 -4.36 15.33 5.24
CA LEU A 85 -3.93 15.66 6.60
C LEU A 85 -2.78 16.68 6.63
N ARG A 86 -1.89 16.63 5.64
CA ARG A 86 -0.82 17.63 5.47
C ARG A 86 -1.40 19.01 5.13
N ARG A 87 -2.34 19.08 4.20
CA ARG A 87 -3.02 20.34 3.82
C ARG A 87 -3.77 20.93 5.01
N ASP A 88 -4.54 20.10 5.73
CA ASP A 88 -5.29 20.53 6.91
C ASP A 88 -4.38 21.08 8.02
N LEU A 89 -3.26 20.41 8.28
CA LEU A 89 -2.30 20.87 9.29
C LEU A 89 -1.58 22.17 8.89
N PHE A 90 -1.35 22.38 7.59
CA PHE A 90 -0.77 23.61 7.07
C PHE A 90 -1.76 24.78 7.17
N ASN A 91 -3.02 24.57 6.76
CA ASN A 91 -4.05 25.60 6.85
C ASN A 91 -4.37 25.99 8.31
N ASP A 92 -4.38 25.03 9.22
CA ASP A 92 -4.53 25.31 10.66
C ASP A 92 -3.37 26.17 11.21
N SER A 93 -2.18 26.11 10.59
CA SER A 93 -1.00 26.87 11.01
C SER A 93 -0.96 28.31 10.51
N THR A 94 -1.61 28.60 9.37
CA THR A 94 -1.69 29.95 8.78
C THR A 94 -2.84 30.78 9.34
N THR A 95 -3.85 30.16 9.96
CA THR A 95 -4.99 30.85 10.60
C THR A 95 -4.73 31.43 12.00
N LYS A 96 -3.48 31.50 12.48
CA LYS A 96 -3.18 32.32 13.67
C LYS A 96 -3.04 33.78 13.22
N PRO A 97 -3.93 34.70 13.63
CA PRO A 97 -3.72 36.12 13.37
C PRO A 97 -2.47 36.54 14.10
N THR A 98 -1.50 37.07 13.36
CA THR A 98 -0.54 38.06 13.86
C THR A 98 -1.35 39.27 14.30
N VAL A 99 -1.70 39.32 15.59
CA VAL A 99 -1.98 40.54 16.34
C VAL A 99 -1.28 40.42 17.68
#